data_AF-A0A831YHN3-F1
#
_entry.id   AF-A0A831YHN3-F1
#
_cell.length_a   1.000
_cell.length_b   1.000
_cell.length_c   1.000
_cell.angle_alpha   90.00
_cell.angle_beta   90.00
_cell.angle_gamma   90.00
#
_symmetry.space_group_name_H-M   'P 1'
#
loop_
_entity.id
_entity.type
_entity.pdbx_description
1 polymer ?
#
loop_
_entity_poly.entity_id
_entity_poly.type
_entity_poly.pdbx_seq_one_letter_code
_entity_poly.pdbx_strand_id
1 'polypeptide(L)'
;MRLLLVADVHDAAKTAERIPGNFDAVIAAGDFTYRRSLEAAVEALEALARIAPVYFVPGNTDPPELASYENAAVKPVHGRVLPLGPYAVGGAGGSLPTPFNDLFRVTEEELERLLQRLTPTPQILVVHNPPRGVLDKVGGVKPVGSAAVRRYIEERQPAMSVHGHIHEDRGLDMLGGTIVVNPGPLKEGFYAEALLDGTKITVRLRRV
;
A
#
# COMPACT_ATOMS: atom_id res chain seq x y z
N MET A 1 14.82 -7.19 -9.33
CA MET A 1 14.38 -5.99 -8.61
C MET A 1 13.90 -6.39 -7.22
N ARG A 2 14.41 -5.77 -6.16
CA ARG A 2 14.04 -6.04 -4.75
C ARG A 2 13.26 -4.86 -4.20
N LEU A 3 12.01 -5.10 -3.79
CA LEU A 3 11.10 -4.09 -3.27
C LEU A 3 10.94 -4.24 -1.76
N LEU A 4 10.88 -3.10 -1.08
CA LEU A 4 10.43 -3.00 0.30
C LEU A 4 8.93 -2.69 0.29
N LEU A 5 8.10 -3.52 0.95
CA LEU A 5 6.67 -3.31 1.06
C LEU A 5 6.32 -2.94 2.51
N VAL A 6 5.66 -1.80 2.70
CA VAL A 6 5.28 -1.27 4.01
C VAL A 6 3.85 -0.76 3.99
N ALA A 7 3.22 -0.78 5.16
CA ALA A 7 1.89 -0.21 5.39
C ALA A 7 1.78 0.26 6.84
N ASP A 8 0.80 1.11 7.13
CA ASP A 8 0.47 1.58 8.48
C ASP A 8 1.71 2.07 9.24
N VAL A 9 2.40 3.01 8.61
CA VAL A 9 3.71 3.54 9.04
C VAL A 9 3.60 4.27 10.36
N HIS A 10 2.58 5.10 10.56
CA HIS A 10 2.25 5.72 11.84
C HIS A 10 3.46 6.28 12.62
N ASP A 11 4.19 7.21 11.99
CA ASP A 11 5.38 7.88 12.56
C ASP A 11 6.61 6.96 12.78
N ALA A 12 6.63 5.76 12.19
CA ALA A 12 7.71 4.78 12.36
C ALA A 12 8.97 5.05 11.52
N ALA A 13 9.32 6.33 11.29
CA ALA A 13 10.52 6.72 10.54
C ALA A 13 11.81 6.05 11.10
N LYS A 14 11.97 6.03 12.43
CA LYS A 14 13.10 5.36 13.09
C LYS A 14 13.09 3.83 12.90
N THR A 15 11.91 3.23 12.78
CA THR A 15 11.79 1.79 12.51
C THR A 15 12.19 1.49 11.08
N ALA A 16 11.82 2.35 10.12
CA ALA A 16 12.22 2.23 8.72
C ALA A 16 13.75 2.25 8.56
N GLU A 17 14.46 3.14 9.28
CA GLU A 17 15.93 3.24 9.26
C GLU A 17 16.65 1.97 9.74
N ARG A 18 15.97 1.10 10.48
CA ARG A 18 16.52 -0.16 10.99
C ARG A 18 16.32 -1.34 10.03
N ILE A 19 15.57 -1.18 8.94
CA ILE A 19 15.30 -2.26 7.97
C ILE A 19 16.61 -2.61 7.25
N PRO A 20 17.09 -3.87 7.33
CA PRO A 20 18.36 -4.24 6.75
C PRO A 20 18.28 -4.51 5.24
N GLY A 21 19.35 -4.12 4.55
CA GLY A 21 19.61 -4.48 3.15
C GLY A 21 19.21 -3.40 2.15
N ASN A 22 19.49 -3.68 0.88
CA ASN A 22 19.29 -2.72 -0.20
C ASN A 22 18.00 -3.02 -0.99
N PHE A 23 17.29 -1.97 -1.37
CA PHE A 23 16.03 -2.04 -2.10
C PHE A 23 16.08 -1.10 -3.30
N ASP A 24 15.42 -1.48 -4.39
CA ASP A 24 15.32 -0.67 -5.60
C ASP A 24 14.18 0.35 -5.52
N ALA A 25 13.13 0.04 -4.74
CA ALA A 25 12.01 0.93 -4.46
C ALA A 25 11.26 0.50 -3.18
N VAL A 26 10.52 1.45 -2.60
CA VAL A 26 9.56 1.24 -1.53
C VAL A 26 8.15 1.33 -2.09
N ILE A 27 7.30 0.35 -1.75
CA ILE A 27 5.86 0.35 -2.02
C ILE A 27 5.15 0.57 -0.69
N ALA A 28 4.49 1.72 -0.53
CA ALA A 28 3.91 2.13 0.75
C ALA A 28 2.37 2.28 0.66
N ALA A 29 1.66 1.45 1.43
CA ALA A 29 0.19 1.36 1.43
C ALA A 29 -0.47 2.18 2.56
N GLY A 30 -0.09 3.45 2.68
CA GLY A 30 -0.81 4.44 3.49
C GLY A 30 -0.58 4.41 5.00
N ASP A 31 -1.28 5.34 5.66
CA ASP A 31 -1.30 5.58 7.10
C ASP A 31 0.09 5.99 7.62
N PHE A 32 0.57 7.15 7.17
CA PHE A 32 1.95 7.60 7.40
C PHE A 32 2.19 8.14 8.81
N THR A 33 1.18 8.73 9.44
CA THR A 33 1.33 9.45 10.71
C THR A 33 0.04 9.46 11.53
N TYR A 34 0.16 9.40 12.86
CA TYR A 34 -0.96 9.69 13.77
C TYR A 34 -1.13 11.18 14.05
N ARG A 35 -0.16 12.03 13.66
CA ARG A 35 -0.25 13.48 13.81
C ARG A 35 -1.23 14.12 12.84
N ARG A 36 -1.67 13.38 11.81
CA ARG A 36 -2.78 13.77 10.93
C ARG A 36 -2.56 15.12 10.24
N SER A 37 -1.30 15.46 9.94
CA SER A 37 -0.90 16.67 9.21
C SER A 37 -0.08 16.29 7.97
N LEU A 38 -0.11 17.15 6.95
CA LEU A 38 0.61 16.92 5.71
C LEU A 38 2.12 16.88 5.96
N GLU A 39 2.64 17.81 6.76
CA GLU A 39 4.06 17.91 7.09
C GLU A 39 4.56 16.63 7.76
N ALA A 40 3.75 16.07 8.66
CA ALA A 40 4.07 14.84 9.38
C ALA A 40 4.10 13.61 8.47
N ALA A 41 3.14 13.52 7.55
CA ALA A 41 3.09 12.43 6.57
C ALA A 41 4.25 12.53 5.57
N VAL A 42 4.60 13.75 5.15
CA VAL A 42 5.77 14.03 4.30
C VAL A 42 7.06 13.61 4.99
N GLU A 43 7.24 13.93 6.28
CA GLU A 43 8.42 13.50 7.05
C GLU A 43 8.59 11.97 7.05
N ALA A 44 7.49 11.23 7.21
CA ALA A 44 7.51 9.76 7.15
C ALA A 44 7.85 9.24 5.75
N LEU A 45 7.30 9.84 4.69
CA LEU A 45 7.63 9.50 3.30
C LEU A 45 9.09 9.81 2.97
N GLU A 46 9.62 10.94 3.42
CA GLU A 46 11.02 11.32 3.23
C GLU A 46 11.97 10.37 3.97
N ALA A 47 11.59 9.89 5.16
CA ALA A 47 12.35 8.86 5.87
C ALA A 47 12.42 7.54 5.06
N LEU A 48 11.29 7.10 4.49
CA LEU A 48 11.27 5.94 3.59
C LEU A 48 12.10 6.20 2.31
N ALA A 49 12.08 7.42 1.79
CA ALA A 49 12.82 7.80 0.59
C ALA A 49 14.35 7.77 0.76
N ARG A 50 14.86 7.79 2.00
CA ARG A 50 16.28 7.54 2.29
C ARG A 50 16.70 6.10 2.00
N ILE A 51 15.76 5.15 1.99
CA ILE A 51 16.02 3.74 1.68
C ILE A 51 16.05 3.54 0.17
N ALA A 52 14.99 3.98 -0.52
CA ALA A 52 14.84 3.88 -1.97
C ALA A 52 13.67 4.78 -2.44
N PRO A 53 13.51 5.05 -3.75
CA PRO A 53 12.34 5.78 -4.26
C PRO A 53 11.01 5.15 -3.82
N VAL A 54 10.10 5.99 -3.33
CA VAL A 54 8.83 5.59 -2.72
C VAL A 54 7.69 5.75 -3.71
N TYR A 55 6.91 4.69 -3.89
CA TYR A 55 5.64 4.69 -4.61
C TYR A 55 4.53 4.43 -3.60
N PHE A 56 3.58 5.35 -3.47
CA PHE A 56 2.65 5.30 -2.35
C PHE A 56 1.22 5.69 -2.68
N VAL A 57 0.32 5.26 -1.81
CA VAL A 57 -1.03 5.82 -1.68
C VAL A 57 -1.24 6.26 -0.23
N PRO A 58 -2.04 7.32 0.03
CA PRO A 58 -2.46 7.67 1.38
C PRO A 58 -3.44 6.65 1.95
N GLY A 59 -3.46 6.52 3.27
CA GLY A 59 -4.44 5.76 4.03
C GLY A 59 -5.60 6.61 4.52
N ASN A 60 -6.43 6.06 5.41
CA ASN A 60 -7.61 6.76 5.94
C ASN A 60 -7.26 7.79 7.03
N THR A 61 -6.09 7.65 7.66
CA THR A 61 -5.59 8.60 8.67
C THR A 61 -4.76 9.74 8.07
N ASP A 62 -4.40 9.65 6.80
CA ASP A 62 -3.62 10.67 6.09
C ASP A 62 -4.50 11.80 5.53
N PRO A 63 -4.00 13.05 5.46
CA PRO A 63 -4.71 14.13 4.78
C PRO A 63 -4.90 13.83 3.28
N PRO A 64 -6.09 14.05 2.68
CA PRO A 64 -6.34 13.76 1.27
C PRO A 64 -5.37 14.44 0.30
N GLU A 65 -4.88 15.64 0.64
CA GLU A 65 -3.90 16.38 -0.15
C GLU A 65 -2.55 15.65 -0.32
N LEU A 66 -2.23 14.69 0.57
CA LEU A 66 -1.05 13.83 0.44
C LEU A 66 -1.10 13.00 -0.86
N ALA A 67 -2.29 12.70 -1.39
CA ALA A 67 -2.47 11.97 -2.65
C ALA A 67 -1.77 12.64 -3.86
N SER A 68 -1.49 13.94 -3.76
CA SER A 68 -0.86 14.73 -4.81
C SER A 68 0.56 15.18 -4.46
N TYR A 69 1.06 14.86 -3.26
CA TYR A 69 2.42 15.22 -2.85
C TYR A 69 3.44 14.37 -3.64
N GLU A 70 4.32 15.04 -4.38
CA GLU A 70 5.39 14.39 -5.13
C GLU A 70 6.68 15.20 -5.08
N ASN A 71 7.80 14.48 -5.12
CA ASN A 71 9.13 15.04 -5.32
C ASN A 71 10.00 14.04 -6.11
N ALA A 72 11.31 14.29 -6.22
CA ALA A 72 12.20 13.42 -7.00
C ALA A 72 12.24 11.95 -6.53
N ALA A 73 12.05 11.69 -5.24
CA ALA A 73 12.14 10.38 -4.62
C ALA A 73 10.79 9.84 -4.12
N VAL A 74 9.75 10.67 -4.02
CA VAL A 74 8.42 10.31 -3.52
C VAL A 74 7.38 10.48 -4.61
N LYS A 75 6.71 9.39 -4.98
CA LYS A 75 5.84 9.28 -6.16
C LYS A 75 4.45 8.79 -5.75
N PRO A 76 3.41 9.63 -5.78
CA PRO A 76 2.06 9.21 -5.48
C PRO A 76 1.48 8.41 -6.66
N VAL A 77 0.86 7.27 -6.36
CA VAL A 77 0.18 6.41 -7.35
C VAL A 77 -1.33 6.37 -7.18
N HIS A 78 -1.90 7.19 -6.28
CA HIS A 78 -3.36 7.34 -6.15
C HIS A 78 -3.96 7.86 -7.47
N GLY A 79 -4.75 7.02 -8.15
CA GLY A 79 -5.36 7.32 -9.45
C GLY A 79 -4.36 7.42 -10.62
N ARG A 80 -3.11 6.99 -10.43
CA ARG A 80 -2.04 7.10 -11.41
C ARG A 80 -1.37 5.75 -11.61
N VAL A 81 -0.76 5.56 -12.77
CA VAL A 81 0.11 4.42 -13.05
C VAL A 81 1.46 4.98 -13.46
N LEU A 82 2.51 4.62 -12.72
CA LEU A 82 3.87 5.13 -12.89
C LEU A 82 4.83 3.99 -13.20
N PRO A 83 5.86 4.22 -14.03
CA PRO A 83 6.86 3.21 -14.33
C PRO A 83 7.79 2.94 -13.13
N LEU A 84 8.18 1.67 -12.99
CA LEU A 84 9.20 1.17 -12.07
C LEU A 84 10.06 0.14 -12.81
N GLY A 85 11.10 0.62 -13.51
CA GLY A 85 11.92 -0.21 -14.39
C GLY A 85 11.06 -0.90 -15.46
N PRO A 86 11.08 -2.24 -15.58
CA PRO A 86 10.24 -2.97 -16.53
C PRO A 86 8.80 -3.20 -16.04
N TYR A 87 8.46 -2.74 -14.82
CA TYR A 87 7.14 -2.90 -14.20
C TYR A 87 6.41 -1.56 -14.14
N ALA A 88 5.10 -1.60 -13.89
CA ALA A 88 4.29 -0.43 -13.57
C ALA A 88 3.62 -0.58 -12.20
N VAL A 89 3.60 0.52 -11.45
CA VAL A 89 2.96 0.63 -10.13
C VAL A 89 1.78 1.58 -10.25
N GLY A 90 0.62 1.18 -9.75
CA GLY A 90 -0.58 2.02 -9.73
C GLY A 90 -1.40 1.76 -8.49
N GLY A 91 -2.30 2.67 -8.13
CA GLY A 91 -3.01 2.51 -6.86
C GLY A 91 -4.21 3.38 -6.60
N ALA A 92 -4.85 3.09 -5.47
CA ALA A 92 -5.97 3.84 -4.92
C ALA A 92 -5.87 3.89 -3.38
N GLY A 93 -5.72 5.10 -2.87
CA GLY A 93 -5.65 5.40 -1.43
C GLY A 93 -7.02 5.70 -0.79
N GLY A 94 -6.99 6.03 0.50
CA GLY A 94 -8.19 6.19 1.33
C GLY A 94 -8.81 4.86 1.73
N SER A 95 -9.90 4.91 2.49
CA SER A 95 -10.68 3.72 2.83
C SER A 95 -12.18 3.97 2.80
N LEU A 96 -12.94 2.87 2.76
CA LEU A 96 -14.34 2.91 3.17
C LEU A 96 -14.48 3.48 4.58
N PRO A 97 -15.63 4.12 4.93
CA PRO A 97 -15.82 4.71 6.24
C PRO A 97 -15.65 3.70 7.36
N THR A 98 -14.78 4.01 8.32
CA THR A 98 -14.65 3.25 9.57
C THR A 98 -15.46 3.91 10.69
N PRO A 99 -15.62 3.25 11.85
CA PRO A 99 -16.15 3.90 13.05
C PRO A 99 -15.24 5.02 13.61
N PHE A 100 -14.04 5.21 13.07
CA PHE A 100 -13.08 6.21 13.52
C PHE A 100 -13.25 7.52 12.74
N ASN A 101 -12.57 8.57 13.20
CA ASN A 101 -12.58 9.86 12.53
C ASN A 101 -11.61 9.87 11.34
N ASP A 102 -11.94 9.20 10.24
CA ASP A 102 -11.06 9.15 9.05
C ASP A 102 -10.96 10.50 8.35
N LEU A 103 -9.75 10.89 7.92
CA LEU A 103 -9.51 12.09 7.10
C LEU A 103 -9.80 11.83 5.62
N PHE A 104 -9.41 10.67 5.12
CA PHE A 104 -9.56 10.31 3.71
C PHE A 104 -10.51 9.13 3.53
N ARG A 105 -11.81 9.46 3.49
CA ARG A 105 -12.90 8.53 3.23
C ARG A 105 -13.22 8.48 1.75
N VAL A 106 -13.50 7.29 1.24
CA VAL A 106 -14.02 7.05 -0.11
C VAL A 106 -15.21 6.10 -0.04
N THR A 107 -16.15 6.21 -0.97
CA THR A 107 -17.20 5.18 -1.14
C THR A 107 -16.70 4.02 -1.99
N GLU A 108 -17.44 2.89 -2.01
CA GLU A 108 -17.14 1.77 -2.91
C GLU A 108 -17.16 2.22 -4.37
N GLU A 109 -18.12 3.07 -4.75
CA GLU A 109 -18.28 3.57 -6.12
C GLU A 109 -17.13 4.52 -6.53
N GLU A 110 -16.67 5.36 -5.60
CA GLU A 110 -15.52 6.24 -5.83
C GLU A 110 -14.25 5.41 -6.02
N LEU A 111 -14.03 4.41 -5.17
CA LEU A 111 -12.89 3.51 -5.24
C LEU A 111 -12.92 2.67 -6.53
N GLU A 112 -14.07 2.13 -6.91
CA GLU A 112 -14.26 1.37 -8.16
C GLU A 112 -13.94 2.23 -9.39
N ARG A 113 -14.49 3.45 -9.45
CA ARG A 113 -14.22 4.39 -10.55
C ARG A 113 -12.74 4.74 -10.65
N LEU A 114 -12.07 4.96 -9.52
CA LEU A 114 -10.66 5.29 -9.50
C LEU A 114 -9.80 4.12 -9.99
N LEU A 115 -10.06 2.91 -9.48
CA LEU A 115 -9.36 1.69 -9.89
C LEU A 115 -9.53 1.41 -11.38
N GLN A 116 -10.74 1.52 -11.92
CA GLN A 116 -11.02 1.28 -13.35
C GLN A 116 -10.30 2.25 -14.30
N ARG A 117 -9.89 3.43 -13.80
CA ARG A 117 -9.13 4.43 -14.58
C ARG A 117 -7.63 4.13 -14.64
N LEU A 118 -7.12 3.19 -13.85
CA LEU A 118 -5.71 2.81 -13.89
C LEU A 118 -5.38 2.14 -15.23
N THR A 119 -4.74 2.90 -16.11
CA THR A 119 -4.33 2.47 -17.45
C THR A 119 -2.87 2.88 -17.74
N PRO A 120 -2.01 1.97 -18.23
CA PRO A 120 -2.27 0.53 -18.39
C PRO A 120 -2.53 -0.15 -17.04
N THR A 121 -3.05 -1.38 -17.03
CA THR A 121 -3.17 -2.15 -15.79
C THR A 121 -1.79 -2.25 -15.11
N PRO A 122 -1.63 -1.83 -13.85
CA PRO A 122 -0.37 -1.92 -13.16
C PRO A 122 -0.03 -3.38 -12.84
N GLN A 123 1.26 -3.73 -12.89
CA GLN A 123 1.72 -5.05 -12.43
C GLN A 123 1.75 -5.11 -10.90
N ILE A 124 2.00 -3.97 -10.25
CA ILE A 124 2.00 -3.81 -8.79
C ILE A 124 0.88 -2.85 -8.41
N LEU A 125 -0.19 -3.38 -7.83
CA LEU A 125 -1.31 -2.60 -7.32
C LEU A 125 -1.05 -2.22 -5.86
N VAL A 126 -1.18 -0.93 -5.53
CA VAL A 126 -1.06 -0.41 -4.17
C VAL A 126 -2.40 0.17 -3.75
N VAL A 127 -3.01 -0.40 -2.73
CA VAL A 127 -4.27 0.10 -2.18
C VAL A 127 -4.17 0.20 -0.68
N HIS A 128 -4.80 1.18 -0.04
CA HIS A 128 -4.82 1.15 1.42
C HIS A 128 -5.92 0.21 1.92
N ASN A 129 -7.13 0.32 1.35
CA ASN A 129 -8.24 -0.52 1.76
C ASN A 129 -8.12 -1.96 1.17
N PRO A 130 -8.22 -3.02 2.00
CA PRO A 130 -8.00 -4.39 1.55
C PRO A 130 -9.03 -4.87 0.52
N PRO A 131 -8.70 -5.86 -0.33
CA PRO A 131 -9.71 -6.65 -1.04
C PRO A 131 -10.61 -7.41 -0.06
N ARG A 132 -11.93 -7.34 -0.27
CA ARG A 132 -12.92 -8.07 0.52
C ARG A 132 -12.61 -9.57 0.61
N GLY A 133 -12.54 -10.09 1.82
CA GLY A 133 -12.37 -11.51 2.13
C GLY A 133 -10.93 -12.03 2.00
N VAL A 134 -9.94 -11.16 1.80
CA VAL A 134 -8.52 -11.54 1.67
C VAL A 134 -7.68 -10.61 2.53
N LEU A 135 -7.16 -11.13 3.65
CA LEU A 135 -6.33 -10.38 4.61
C LEU A 135 -7.00 -9.06 5.08
N ASP A 136 -8.29 -9.15 5.41
CA ASP A 136 -9.19 -8.04 5.71
C ASP A 136 -10.09 -8.26 6.94
N LYS A 137 -9.75 -9.21 7.82
CA LYS A 137 -10.59 -9.60 8.95
C LYS A 137 -10.28 -8.79 10.21
N VAL A 138 -11.31 -8.13 10.75
CA VAL A 138 -11.27 -7.54 12.09
C VAL A 138 -11.64 -8.58 13.14
N GLY A 139 -10.87 -8.65 14.23
CA GLY A 139 -10.98 -9.65 15.29
C GLY A 139 -10.84 -11.09 14.79
N GLY A 140 -10.16 -11.27 13.64
CA GLY A 140 -9.99 -12.58 12.99
C GLY A 140 -11.25 -13.18 12.35
N VAL A 141 -12.39 -12.49 12.37
CA VAL A 141 -13.68 -13.07 11.93
C VAL A 141 -14.44 -12.24 10.90
N LYS A 142 -14.43 -10.92 11.02
CA LYS A 142 -15.31 -10.07 10.21
C LYS A 142 -14.53 -9.44 9.05
N PRO A 143 -14.73 -9.86 7.79
CA PRO A 143 -14.15 -9.15 6.66
C PRO A 143 -14.73 -7.73 6.58
N VAL A 144 -13.87 -6.75 6.33
CA VAL A 144 -14.23 -5.32 6.21
C VAL A 144 -13.63 -4.65 4.97
N GLY A 145 -12.92 -5.41 4.12
CA GLY A 145 -12.33 -4.90 2.89
C GLY A 145 -13.37 -4.50 1.85
N SER A 146 -12.89 -3.90 0.77
CA SER A 146 -13.68 -3.37 -0.34
C SER A 146 -13.98 -4.43 -1.40
N ALA A 147 -15.24 -4.48 -1.81
CA ALA A 147 -15.69 -5.28 -2.94
C ALA A 147 -15.13 -4.76 -4.27
N ALA A 148 -15.00 -3.43 -4.44
CA ALA A 148 -14.40 -2.83 -5.62
C ALA A 148 -12.93 -3.24 -5.80
N VAL A 149 -12.14 -3.22 -4.74
CA VAL A 149 -10.73 -3.66 -4.77
C VAL A 149 -10.63 -5.14 -5.15
N ARG A 150 -11.45 -5.99 -4.52
CA ARG A 150 -11.51 -7.42 -4.85
C ARG A 150 -11.82 -7.64 -6.33
N ARG A 151 -12.89 -7.00 -6.83
CA ARG A 151 -13.36 -7.14 -8.22
C ARG A 151 -12.27 -6.71 -9.19
N TYR A 152 -11.62 -5.56 -8.93
CA TYR A 152 -10.53 -5.08 -9.76
C TYR A 152 -9.37 -6.10 -9.85
N ILE A 153 -8.97 -6.69 -8.72
CA ILE A 153 -7.92 -7.71 -8.71
C ILE A 153 -8.36 -8.95 -9.50
N GLU A 154 -9.57 -9.46 -9.28
CA GLU A 154 -10.10 -10.62 -10.01
C GLU A 154 -10.18 -10.38 -11.52
N GLU A 155 -10.56 -9.19 -11.97
CA GLU A 155 -10.71 -8.84 -13.39
C GLU A 155 -9.37 -8.51 -14.08
N ARG A 156 -8.51 -7.73 -13.40
CA ARG A 156 -7.29 -7.16 -14.01
C ARG A 156 -6.04 -7.97 -13.72
N GLN A 157 -6.07 -8.82 -12.69
CA GLN A 157 -5.00 -9.75 -12.31
C GLN A 157 -3.61 -9.08 -12.28
N PRO A 158 -3.40 -8.01 -11.49
CA PRO A 158 -2.05 -7.50 -11.25
C PRO A 158 -1.18 -8.63 -10.69
N ALA A 159 0.13 -8.61 -10.94
CA ALA A 159 1.01 -9.67 -10.47
C ALA A 159 1.13 -9.67 -8.93
N MET A 160 1.03 -8.50 -8.32
CA MET A 160 1.05 -8.31 -6.86
C MET A 160 0.12 -7.16 -6.45
N SER A 161 -0.56 -7.32 -5.31
CA SER A 161 -1.31 -6.25 -4.65
C SER A 161 -0.81 -6.08 -3.22
N VAL A 162 -0.59 -4.84 -2.80
CA VAL A 162 -0.09 -4.50 -1.46
C VAL A 162 -1.11 -3.60 -0.77
N HIS A 163 -1.47 -3.94 0.47
CA HIS A 163 -2.40 -3.17 1.29
C HIS A 163 -2.04 -3.11 2.78
N GLY A 164 -2.75 -2.25 3.50
CA GLY A 164 -2.61 -2.03 4.96
C GLY A 164 -3.97 -2.06 5.66
N HIS A 165 -4.21 -1.08 6.53
CA HIS A 165 -5.50 -0.79 7.18
C HIS A 165 -5.91 -1.77 8.28
N ILE A 166 -5.82 -3.09 8.01
CA ILE A 166 -6.18 -4.14 8.97
C ILE A 166 -4.90 -4.71 9.57
N HIS A 167 -4.45 -4.09 10.67
CA HIS A 167 -3.15 -4.36 11.30
C HIS A 167 -3.00 -5.82 11.74
N GLU A 168 -4.10 -6.43 12.17
CA GLU A 168 -4.13 -7.78 12.74
C GLU A 168 -4.19 -8.91 11.70
N ASP A 169 -4.53 -8.62 10.44
CA ASP A 169 -4.65 -9.62 9.37
C ASP A 169 -3.46 -9.55 8.40
N ARG A 170 -2.26 -9.36 8.97
CA ARG A 170 -0.98 -9.43 8.25
C ARG A 170 -0.79 -10.81 7.63
N GLY A 171 -0.42 -10.86 6.35
CA GLY A 171 -0.32 -12.13 5.65
C GLY A 171 0.12 -12.05 4.19
N LEU A 172 0.22 -13.23 3.60
CA LEU A 172 0.32 -13.44 2.17
C LEU A 172 -0.82 -14.35 1.76
N ASP A 173 -1.52 -14.01 0.69
CA ASP A 173 -2.59 -14.83 0.13
C ASP A 173 -2.60 -14.72 -1.40
N MET A 174 -3.44 -15.52 -2.05
CA MET A 174 -3.64 -15.51 -3.49
C MET A 174 -5.08 -15.15 -3.83
N LEU A 175 -5.27 -14.18 -4.72
CA LEU A 175 -6.55 -13.87 -5.33
C LEU A 175 -6.47 -14.08 -6.84
N GLY A 176 -6.85 -15.26 -7.29
CA GLY A 176 -6.54 -15.73 -8.64
C GLY A 176 -5.03 -15.89 -8.82
N GLY A 177 -4.47 -15.24 -9.83
CA GLY A 177 -3.02 -15.19 -10.09
C GLY A 177 -2.28 -14.07 -9.34
N THR A 178 -2.99 -13.21 -8.60
CA THR A 178 -2.39 -12.09 -7.86
C THR A 178 -1.89 -12.53 -6.49
N ILE A 179 -0.62 -12.21 -6.18
CA ILE A 179 -0.10 -12.30 -4.80
C ILE A 179 -0.62 -11.10 -4.01
N VAL A 180 -1.45 -11.33 -3.00
CA VAL A 180 -1.97 -10.28 -2.11
C VAL A 180 -1.13 -10.22 -0.85
N VAL A 181 -0.68 -9.02 -0.50
CA VAL A 181 0.28 -8.78 0.57
C VAL A 181 -0.28 -7.76 1.54
N ASN A 182 -0.49 -8.17 2.79
CA ASN A 182 -0.58 -7.26 3.92
C ASN A 182 0.74 -7.36 4.71
N PRO A 183 1.67 -6.40 4.57
CA PRO A 183 2.95 -6.44 5.29
C PRO A 183 2.79 -6.40 6.81
N GLY A 184 1.65 -5.91 7.29
CA GLY A 184 1.40 -5.51 8.66
C GLY A 184 2.00 -4.15 9.01
N PRO A 185 1.69 -3.64 10.22
CA PRO A 185 2.02 -2.28 10.58
C PRO A 185 3.51 -2.07 10.82
N LEU A 186 4.10 -1.12 10.09
CA LEU A 186 5.52 -0.80 10.24
C LEU A 186 5.84 -0.21 11.62
N LYS A 187 4.89 0.45 12.30
CA LYS A 187 5.04 0.84 13.71
C LYS A 187 5.41 -0.31 14.65
N GLU A 188 5.04 -1.54 14.32
CA GLU A 188 5.37 -2.75 15.11
C GLU A 188 6.62 -3.47 14.58
N GLY A 189 7.28 -2.88 13.59
CA GLY A 189 8.47 -3.42 12.93
C GLY A 189 8.15 -4.34 11.76
N PHE A 190 6.88 -4.54 11.39
CA PHE A 190 6.51 -5.45 10.31
C PHE A 190 6.71 -4.81 8.93
N TYR A 191 7.19 -5.61 7.99
CA TYR A 191 7.32 -5.25 6.59
C TYR A 191 7.32 -6.52 5.73
N ALA A 192 7.35 -6.36 4.42
CA ALA A 192 7.60 -7.47 3.51
C ALA A 192 8.67 -7.12 2.48
N GLU A 193 9.34 -8.14 1.96
CA GLU A 193 10.30 -8.02 0.87
C GLU A 193 9.77 -8.78 -0.33
N ALA A 194 9.72 -8.13 -1.49
CA ALA A 194 9.41 -8.79 -2.75
C ALA A 194 10.63 -8.82 -3.66
N LEU A 195 10.98 -9.99 -4.17
CA LEU A 195 11.98 -10.16 -5.21
C LEU A 195 11.27 -10.45 -6.53
N LEU A 196 11.43 -9.54 -7.48
CA LEU A 196 10.90 -9.61 -8.83
C LEU A 196 12.04 -9.95 -9.79
N ASP A 197 11.94 -11.11 -10.44
CA ASP A 197 12.92 -11.64 -11.38
C ASP A 197 12.19 -12.07 -12.67
N GLY A 198 12.09 -11.14 -13.61
CA GLY A 198 11.31 -11.32 -14.83
C GLY A 198 9.84 -11.62 -14.51
N THR A 199 9.44 -12.87 -14.74
CA THR A 199 8.07 -13.38 -14.52
C THR A 199 7.84 -13.94 -13.12
N LYS A 200 8.88 -14.13 -12.31
CA LYS A 200 8.76 -14.71 -10.97
C LYS A 200 8.74 -13.62 -9.90
N ILE A 201 7.74 -13.67 -9.02
CA ILE A 201 7.64 -12.83 -7.83
C ILE A 201 7.71 -13.73 -6.60
N THR A 202 8.62 -13.43 -5.67
CA THR A 202 8.70 -14.09 -4.36
C THR A 202 8.55 -13.05 -3.28
N VAL A 203 7.58 -13.23 -2.38
CA VAL A 203 7.34 -12.30 -1.27
C VAL A 203 7.64 -13.00 0.06
N ARG A 204 8.28 -12.28 0.99
CA ARG A 204 8.54 -12.75 2.34
C ARG A 204 8.16 -11.69 3.36
N LEU A 205 7.31 -12.08 4.30
CA LEU A 205 7.01 -11.26 5.47
C LEU A 205 8.22 -11.23 6.42
N ARG A 206 8.53 -10.06 6.97
CA ARG A 206 9.69 -9.80 7.83
C ARG A 206 9.30 -8.95 9.03
N ARG A 207 10.25 -8.85 9.98
CA ARG A 207 10.20 -7.93 11.10
C ARG A 207 11.62 -7.42 11.40
N VAL A 208 11.73 -6.13 11.71
CA VAL A 208 12.95 -5.46 12.18
C VAL A 208 13.34 -5.89 13.59
#